data_AF-A0A8D8FY44-F1
#
_entry.id   AF-A0A8D8FY44-F1
#
_cell.length_a   1.000
_cell.length_b   1.000
_cell.length_c   1.000
_cell.angle_alpha   90.00
_cell.angle_beta   90.00
_cell.angle_gamma   90.00
#
_symmetry.space_group_name_H-M   'P 1'
#
loop_
_entity.id
_entity.type
_entity.pdbx_description
1 polymer ?
#
loop_
_entity_poly.entity_id
_entity_poly.type
_entity_poly.pdbx_seq_one_letter_code
_entity_poly.pdbx_strand_id
1 'polypeptide(L)'
;TLKSQSRISNRRKKAKSDKNTQCKTKLNFISRRKSKTRQKVAKFRRKTDFNNVVQSLSAEDNVAQPGTVIFRELNLISPSESERERRLVSGMIPRSTARSRWLVVVAAVTLLHLLDGGAWCKRVRGNDPADETVLIVVSYDAFRTEYLRRGSASYMAELGHNGTWAEYLRNVFPTKTFPNHHSIATGVFPNQHGVMANGLYDHGRGKINYSYDLFHFNEELVPIWTLNEQHGGHSGCMMWPGSDFPYTRGNITCSHLQPFNLTLPWNDRVDTAFRWIRDPTRPANLVMLYIEEPDYYGHIYSPESDRVAQLVVKLNDLTRYIHDKIREFGLVERVNVLHLSDHGMDSLMPKNFINLTSFVPADMKFDVYGSTPVLQVVPKVKQQTADLYRALKNASEKSGNFDVYTLENLPTRWHFNNSQRTGPITAVAKLGYGFDDMWDTVEYYRKAFNVSVTSETKYGVHGYDNELPIMHPIFFGYGPRIRERTTVEPFDTVDLYYLFCELLGLDAPYYLDGKREHIVAVLRNDSRDDDDDDPSGTSARTVTLMGKTKQEFTKTSNLPKFKGNSNVKA
;
A
#
# COMPACT_ATOMS: atom_id res chain seq x y z
N THR A 1 -46.61 16.14 61.42
CA THR A 1 -45.85 16.14 60.14
C THR A 1 -44.46 16.79 60.20
N LEU A 2 -44.14 17.66 61.18
CA LEU A 2 -42.84 18.37 61.23
C LEU A 2 -41.61 17.56 61.76
N LYS A 3 -41.80 16.37 62.37
CA LYS A 3 -40.68 15.53 62.86
C LYS A 3 -40.04 14.61 61.80
N SER A 4 -40.62 14.47 60.59
CA SER A 4 -40.08 13.62 59.51
C SER A 4 -39.05 14.34 58.63
N GLN A 5 -39.21 15.65 58.38
CA GLN A 5 -38.36 16.39 57.45
C GLN A 5 -36.93 16.63 57.98
N SER A 6 -36.73 16.81 59.29
CA SER A 6 -35.38 17.02 59.85
C SER A 6 -34.49 15.76 59.75
N ARG A 7 -35.06 14.56 59.89
CA ARG A 7 -34.33 13.28 59.75
C ARG A 7 -33.85 13.01 58.32
N ILE A 8 -34.57 13.51 57.30
CA ILE A 8 -34.19 13.36 55.88
C ILE A 8 -33.05 14.34 55.51
N SER A 9 -33.09 15.58 56.03
CA SER A 9 -32.02 16.57 55.86
C SER A 9 -30.67 16.08 56.39
N ASN A 10 -30.64 15.55 57.62
CA ASN A 10 -29.40 15.08 58.24
C ASN A 10 -28.81 13.83 57.58
N ARG A 11 -29.64 12.90 57.07
CA ARG A 11 -29.14 11.75 56.28
C ARG A 11 -28.49 12.19 54.95
N ARG A 12 -29.04 13.20 54.25
CA ARG A 12 -28.45 13.73 53.01
C ARG A 12 -27.11 14.47 53.25
N LYS A 13 -26.96 15.18 54.37
CA LYS A 13 -25.67 15.82 54.73
C LYS A 13 -24.58 14.80 55.05
N LYS A 14 -24.88 13.74 55.81
CA LYS A 14 -23.89 12.68 56.14
C LYS A 14 -23.40 11.94 54.89
N ALA A 15 -24.31 11.54 53.99
CA ALA A 15 -23.95 10.87 52.74
C ALA A 15 -23.10 11.71 51.77
N LYS A 16 -23.19 13.05 51.79
CA LYS A 16 -22.29 13.93 51.02
C LYS A 16 -20.90 14.05 51.65
N SER A 17 -20.81 14.03 52.99
CA SER A 17 -19.53 14.02 53.71
C SER A 17 -18.71 12.75 53.38
N ASP A 18 -19.35 11.58 53.48
CA ASP A 18 -18.66 10.29 53.32
C ASP A 18 -18.14 10.11 51.88
N LYS A 19 -18.91 10.53 50.86
CA LYS A 19 -18.46 10.50 49.45
C LYS A 19 -17.27 11.44 49.18
N ASN A 20 -17.24 12.64 49.76
CA ASN A 20 -16.10 13.55 49.61
C ASN A 20 -14.83 13.01 50.28
N THR A 21 -14.97 12.34 51.43
CA THR A 21 -13.84 11.69 52.11
C THR A 21 -13.29 10.52 51.28
N GLN A 22 -14.16 9.65 50.74
CA GLN A 22 -13.75 8.53 49.89
C GLN A 22 -13.04 8.98 48.60
N CYS A 23 -13.46 10.10 48.01
CA CYS A 23 -12.84 10.66 46.81
C CYS A 23 -11.43 11.22 47.09
N LYS A 24 -11.26 11.98 48.20
CA LYS A 24 -9.94 12.48 48.63
C LYS A 24 -8.95 11.34 48.94
N THR A 25 -9.40 10.25 49.55
CA THR A 25 -8.53 9.08 49.82
C THR A 25 -8.09 8.38 48.53
N LYS A 26 -8.96 8.23 47.52
CA LYS A 26 -8.57 7.68 46.21
C LYS A 26 -7.58 8.57 45.45
N LEU A 27 -7.78 9.88 45.44
CA LEU A 27 -6.85 10.83 44.79
C LEU A 27 -5.45 10.81 45.45
N ASN A 28 -5.38 10.77 46.78
CA ASN A 28 -4.10 10.65 47.49
C ASN A 28 -3.40 9.30 47.24
N PHE A 29 -4.14 8.22 47.01
CA PHE A 29 -3.57 6.91 46.67
C PHE A 29 -2.99 6.90 45.23
N ILE A 30 -3.67 7.54 44.28
CA ILE A 30 -3.19 7.68 42.88
C ILE A 30 -1.95 8.57 42.82
N SER A 31 -1.94 9.68 43.57
CA SER A 31 -0.77 10.57 43.73
C SER A 31 0.46 9.81 44.25
N ARG A 32 0.30 9.05 45.35
CA ARG A 32 1.39 8.24 45.95
C ARG A 32 1.85 7.09 45.05
N ARG A 33 1.00 6.53 44.18
CA ARG A 33 1.43 5.56 43.15
C ARG A 33 2.25 6.25 42.06
N LYS A 34 1.82 7.39 41.53
CA LYS A 34 2.55 8.13 40.48
C LYS A 34 3.96 8.58 40.94
N SER A 35 4.14 9.00 42.19
CA SER A 35 5.49 9.36 42.70
C SER A 35 6.40 8.13 42.89
N LYS A 36 5.88 7.01 43.41
CA LYS A 36 6.66 5.76 43.55
C LYS A 36 7.05 5.16 42.20
N THR A 37 6.22 5.26 41.17
CA THR A 37 6.60 4.82 39.81
C THR A 37 7.68 5.74 39.21
N ARG A 38 7.57 7.07 39.36
CA ARG A 38 8.62 8.01 38.91
C ARG A 38 9.96 7.77 39.63
N GLN A 39 9.96 7.47 40.93
CA GLN A 39 11.19 7.10 41.65
C GLN A 39 11.77 5.75 41.23
N LYS A 40 10.95 4.74 40.88
CA LYS A 40 11.44 3.46 40.35
C LYS A 40 12.09 3.64 38.96
N VAL A 41 11.47 4.40 38.06
CA VAL A 41 12.05 4.68 36.73
C VAL A 41 13.35 5.49 36.83
N ALA A 42 13.42 6.46 37.74
CA ALA A 42 14.66 7.21 38.00
C ALA A 42 15.78 6.36 38.63
N LYS A 43 15.45 5.30 39.38
CA LYS A 43 16.43 4.38 40.00
C LYS A 43 16.89 3.27 39.05
N PHE A 44 16.08 2.92 38.03
CA PHE A 44 16.47 1.98 36.97
C PHE A 44 17.44 2.62 35.96
N ARG A 45 17.35 3.94 35.74
CA ARG A 45 18.26 4.73 34.88
C ARG A 45 19.64 5.07 35.51
N ARG A 46 20.07 4.40 36.58
CA ARG A 46 21.38 4.63 37.24
C ARG A 46 22.11 3.34 37.68
N LYS A 47 21.81 2.19 37.08
CA LYS A 47 22.53 0.93 37.34
C LYS A 47 22.55 0.02 36.11
N THR A 48 23.47 0.32 35.19
CA THR A 48 23.91 -0.60 34.12
C THR A 48 25.27 -0.18 33.55
N ASP A 49 26.24 0.04 34.44
CA ASP A 49 27.67 -0.12 34.10
C ASP A 49 28.06 -1.55 34.47
N PHE A 50 28.41 -2.38 33.49
CA PHE A 50 29.32 -3.52 33.66
C PHE A 50 29.74 -4.04 32.28
N ASN A 51 31.02 -3.87 31.95
CA ASN A 51 31.66 -4.39 30.74
C ASN A 51 32.27 -5.79 30.99
N ASN A 52 32.49 -6.53 29.89
CA ASN A 52 33.23 -7.80 29.77
C ASN A 52 32.52 -9.02 30.42
N VAL A 53 32.16 -10.10 29.73
CA VAL A 53 32.90 -10.87 28.71
C VAL A 53 31.93 -11.63 27.79
N VAL A 54 31.96 -11.38 26.48
CA VAL A 54 32.06 -12.36 25.37
C VAL A 54 32.57 -11.57 24.16
N GLN A 55 33.81 -11.80 23.72
CA GLN A 55 34.33 -11.24 22.47
C GLN A 55 34.09 -12.21 21.32
N SER A 56 33.40 -11.74 20.29
CA SER A 56 33.45 -12.10 18.86
C SER A 56 32.04 -12.09 18.24
N LEU A 57 31.93 -11.59 17.00
CA LEU A 57 30.71 -11.55 16.18
C LEU A 57 29.57 -10.60 16.67
N SER A 58 29.84 -9.30 16.74
CA SER A 58 28.86 -8.22 16.47
C SER A 58 29.52 -6.85 16.59
N ALA A 59 29.99 -6.30 15.47
CA ALA A 59 30.57 -4.96 15.41
C ALA A 59 30.22 -4.29 14.08
N GLU A 60 28.97 -3.82 13.97
CA GLU A 60 28.51 -2.70 13.12
C GLU A 60 26.97 -2.64 13.19
N ASP A 61 26.43 -2.05 14.26
CA ASP A 61 25.04 -1.58 14.30
C ASP A 61 24.87 -0.51 15.40
N ASN A 62 25.25 0.73 15.06
CA ASN A 62 24.91 1.94 15.80
C ASN A 62 24.25 2.93 14.82
N VAL A 63 23.13 2.51 14.23
CA VAL A 63 22.33 3.36 13.34
C VAL A 63 21.44 4.29 14.16
N ALA A 64 21.43 5.58 13.80
CA ALA A 64 20.63 6.59 14.48
C ALA A 64 19.12 6.33 14.35
N GLN A 65 18.35 6.79 15.34
CA GLN A 65 16.90 6.57 15.40
C GLN A 65 16.19 7.23 14.18
N PRO A 66 15.34 6.49 13.43
CA PRO A 66 14.77 6.97 12.17
C PRO A 66 13.51 7.82 12.40
N GLY A 67 13.67 9.00 13.00
CA GLY A 67 12.57 9.90 13.36
C GLY A 67 12.15 10.90 12.27
N THR A 68 12.90 11.03 11.17
CA THR A 68 12.78 12.18 10.24
C THR A 68 12.85 11.80 8.75
N VAL A 69 12.93 10.52 8.42
CA VAL A 69 13.37 10.07 7.07
C VAL A 69 12.26 10.17 6.01
N ILE A 70 11.01 10.04 6.44
CA ILE A 70 9.85 9.83 5.56
C ILE A 70 9.33 11.14 4.95
N PHE A 71 9.67 12.28 5.56
CA PHE A 71 8.96 13.55 5.38
C PHE A 71 9.21 14.27 4.04
N ARG A 72 10.05 13.75 3.12
CA ARG A 72 10.37 14.39 1.84
C ARG A 72 10.01 13.58 0.59
N GLU A 73 10.32 12.30 0.52
CA GLU A 73 9.97 11.46 -0.67
C GLU A 73 8.60 10.78 -0.53
N LEU A 74 8.17 10.48 0.70
CA LEU A 74 6.81 10.04 1.03
C LEU A 74 5.93 11.17 1.60
N ASN A 75 6.48 12.37 1.80
CA ASN A 75 5.78 13.61 2.26
C ASN A 75 4.84 13.44 3.48
N LEU A 76 5.07 12.45 4.35
CA LEU A 76 4.22 12.15 5.52
C LEU A 76 4.47 13.10 6.70
N ILE A 77 3.95 14.33 6.65
CA ILE A 77 3.84 15.19 7.84
C ILE A 77 2.54 14.86 8.59
N SER A 78 2.65 14.28 9.79
CA SER A 78 1.52 14.27 10.73
C SER A 78 1.38 15.62 11.45
N PRO A 79 0.16 16.16 11.62
CA PRO A 79 -0.05 17.33 12.45
C PRO A 79 0.22 17.02 13.94
N SER A 80 0.92 17.90 14.63
CA SER A 80 1.03 17.88 16.09
C SER A 80 -0.34 18.07 16.77
N GLU A 81 -0.54 17.47 17.95
CA GLU A 81 -1.74 17.66 18.78
C GLU A 81 -1.94 19.12 19.25
N SER A 82 -2.47 20.00 18.41
CA SER A 82 -2.80 21.37 18.82
C SER A 82 -3.90 22.07 18.00
N GLU A 83 -4.88 21.36 17.42
CA GLU A 83 -6.02 22.04 16.78
C GLU A 83 -7.40 21.34 16.88
N ARG A 84 -7.58 20.44 17.86
CA ARG A 84 -8.92 19.98 18.28
C ARG A 84 -9.45 20.75 19.50
N GLU A 85 -9.71 22.06 19.35
CA GLU A 85 -10.65 22.76 20.25
C GLU A 85 -11.06 24.18 19.76
N ARG A 86 -12.18 24.27 19.02
CA ARG A 86 -13.33 25.20 19.26
C ARG A 86 -14.23 25.38 18.03
N ARG A 87 -15.51 24.97 18.17
CA ARG A 87 -16.73 25.75 17.87
C ARG A 87 -17.99 24.93 18.15
N LEU A 88 -18.51 25.03 19.38
CA LEU A 88 -19.88 24.63 19.75
C LEU A 88 -20.46 25.63 20.75
N VAL A 89 -21.14 26.67 20.25
CA VAL A 89 -22.17 27.47 20.94
C VAL A 89 -23.16 27.88 19.84
N SER A 90 -24.27 27.15 19.69
CA SER A 90 -25.58 27.49 20.25
C SER A 90 -26.14 28.83 19.75
N GLY A 91 -27.18 28.76 18.90
CA GLY A 91 -27.92 29.92 18.38
C GLY A 91 -29.38 29.51 18.09
N MET A 92 -30.31 30.14 18.80
CA MET A 92 -31.73 29.77 18.91
C MET A 92 -32.52 29.66 17.59
N ILE A 93 -33.42 28.68 17.55
CA ILE A 93 -34.56 28.59 16.60
C ILE A 93 -35.60 29.67 16.95
N PRO A 94 -36.12 30.43 15.98
CA PRO A 94 -37.45 31.01 16.04
C PRO A 94 -38.42 30.18 15.19
N ARG A 95 -39.59 29.87 15.75
CA ARG A 95 -40.73 29.31 15.00
C ARG A 95 -41.29 30.37 14.06
N SER A 96 -41.70 29.98 12.86
CA SER A 96 -42.74 30.68 12.11
C SER A 96 -43.79 29.67 11.62
N THR A 97 -45.04 30.14 11.55
CA THR A 97 -46.23 29.33 11.29
C THR A 97 -46.90 29.78 10.01
N ALA A 98 -47.23 28.86 9.10
CA ALA A 98 -48.22 29.09 8.06
C ALA A 98 -49.02 27.80 7.78
N ARG A 99 -50.32 27.86 8.02
CA ARG A 99 -51.34 26.97 7.41
C ARG A 99 -51.55 27.51 5.95
N SER A 100 -52.07 26.81 4.94
CA SER A 100 -53.18 25.85 4.96
C SER A 100 -53.30 25.05 3.65
N ARG A 101 -53.75 23.78 3.76
CA ARG A 101 -54.76 23.09 2.93
C ARG A 101 -54.77 23.24 1.39
N TRP A 102 -54.78 22.08 0.70
CA TRP A 102 -55.94 21.65 -0.11
C TRP A 102 -56.17 20.12 -0.01
N LEU A 103 -57.37 19.68 -0.39
CA LEU A 103 -58.03 18.37 -0.16
C LEU A 103 -58.75 17.97 -1.47
N VAL A 104 -59.05 16.72 -1.85
CA VAL A 104 -58.82 15.35 -1.33
C VAL A 104 -58.99 14.37 -2.54
N VAL A 105 -59.05 13.04 -2.34
CA VAL A 105 -59.68 11.96 -3.17
C VAL A 105 -58.68 10.88 -3.63
N VAL A 106 -58.90 9.57 -3.51
CA VAL A 106 -59.82 8.70 -2.69
C VAL A 106 -59.11 7.34 -2.55
N ALA A 107 -59.39 6.58 -1.50
CA ALA A 107 -58.88 5.21 -1.35
C ALA A 107 -59.74 4.15 -2.04
N ALA A 108 -59.15 3.44 -3.00
CA ALA A 108 -59.45 2.09 -3.48
C ALA A 108 -58.18 1.66 -4.26
N VAL A 109 -57.54 0.50 -4.06
CA VAL A 109 -58.07 -0.84 -3.81
C VAL A 109 -57.19 -1.57 -2.78
N THR A 110 -57.81 -2.11 -1.73
CA THR A 110 -57.20 -3.10 -0.83
C THR A 110 -58.03 -4.39 -0.87
N LEU A 111 -57.92 -5.17 -1.95
CA LEU A 111 -58.15 -6.64 -2.00
C LEU A 111 -57.92 -7.17 -3.42
N LEU A 112 -56.67 -7.41 -3.82
CA LEU A 112 -56.21 -8.34 -4.88
C LEU A 112 -54.67 -8.22 -4.97
N HIS A 113 -53.99 -9.37 -5.12
CA HIS A 113 -52.54 -9.61 -4.92
C HIS A 113 -52.11 -10.09 -3.51
N LEU A 114 -52.97 -10.87 -2.86
CA LEU A 114 -52.48 -12.13 -2.29
C LEU A 114 -52.48 -13.16 -3.44
N LEU A 115 -51.46 -14.01 -3.46
CA LEU A 115 -51.07 -14.95 -4.53
C LEU A 115 -50.25 -14.33 -5.69
N ASP A 116 -49.20 -15.08 -6.04
CA ASP A 116 -48.21 -14.90 -7.11
C ASP A 116 -47.35 -13.62 -7.13
N GLY A 117 -46.25 -13.72 -6.37
CA GLY A 117 -45.13 -12.78 -6.36
C GLY A 117 -43.99 -13.40 -5.57
N GLY A 118 -43.39 -14.48 -6.09
CA GLY A 118 -42.43 -15.31 -5.37
C GLY A 118 -41.28 -14.49 -4.79
N ALA A 119 -41.25 -14.36 -3.46
CA ALA A 119 -40.15 -13.74 -2.76
C ALA A 119 -38.88 -14.56 -3.03
N TRP A 120 -38.01 -14.03 -3.90
CA TRP A 120 -36.65 -14.51 -4.09
C TRP A 120 -35.79 -14.10 -2.88
N CYS A 121 -36.21 -14.55 -1.69
CA CYS A 121 -35.34 -14.72 -0.56
C CYS A 121 -34.31 -15.79 -0.96
N LYS A 122 -33.26 -15.35 -1.67
CA LYS A 122 -31.97 -16.01 -1.64
C LYS A 122 -31.64 -16.15 -0.16
N ARG A 123 -31.86 -17.35 0.37
CA ARG A 123 -31.44 -17.73 1.71
C ARG A 123 -29.92 -17.59 1.67
N VAL A 124 -29.42 -16.47 2.19
CA VAL A 124 -28.01 -16.33 2.54
C VAL A 124 -27.73 -17.54 3.41
N ARG A 125 -26.98 -18.51 2.87
CA ARG A 125 -26.43 -19.56 3.71
C ARG A 125 -25.53 -18.80 4.66
N GLY A 126 -25.81 -18.89 5.96
CA GLY A 126 -24.81 -18.48 6.92
C GLY A 126 -23.65 -19.44 6.74
N ASN A 127 -22.62 -19.02 6.01
CA ASN A 127 -21.37 -19.75 5.99
C ASN A 127 -20.89 -19.81 7.45
N ASP A 128 -20.44 -20.99 7.84
CA ASP A 128 -19.71 -21.15 9.09
C ASP A 128 -18.52 -20.17 9.06
N PRO A 129 -18.12 -19.50 10.16
CA PRO A 129 -16.87 -18.75 10.20
C PRO A 129 -15.62 -19.59 9.83
N ALA A 130 -15.75 -20.93 9.74
CA ALA A 130 -14.79 -21.84 9.13
C ALA A 130 -14.74 -21.85 7.59
N ASP A 131 -15.78 -21.35 6.91
CA ASP A 131 -16.08 -21.49 5.47
C ASP A 131 -15.99 -20.13 4.72
N GLU A 132 -15.42 -19.11 5.37
CA GLU A 132 -15.18 -17.79 4.77
C GLU A 132 -13.75 -17.69 4.21
N THR A 133 -13.64 -17.32 2.94
CA THR A 133 -12.35 -17.16 2.24
C THR A 133 -11.59 -15.97 2.81
N VAL A 134 -10.27 -16.11 2.96
CA VAL A 134 -9.37 -15.02 3.37
C VAL A 134 -8.47 -14.64 2.20
N LEU A 135 -8.32 -13.35 1.92
CA LEU A 135 -7.35 -12.80 0.97
C LEU A 135 -6.27 -12.01 1.71
N ILE A 136 -5.01 -12.34 1.47
CA ILE A 136 -3.85 -11.54 1.88
C ILE A 136 -3.19 -10.98 0.62
N VAL A 137 -3.14 -9.66 0.48
CA VAL A 137 -2.39 -8.96 -0.57
C VAL A 137 -1.11 -8.41 0.05
N VAL A 138 0.05 -8.85 -0.43
CA VAL A 138 1.37 -8.44 0.04
C VAL A 138 2.06 -7.60 -1.02
N SER A 139 2.34 -6.34 -0.71
CA SER A 139 3.14 -5.44 -1.55
C SER A 139 4.56 -5.30 -1.01
N TYR A 140 5.54 -5.54 -1.87
CA TYR A 140 6.96 -5.30 -1.62
C TYR A 140 7.41 -4.09 -2.46
N ASP A 141 7.56 -2.92 -1.84
CA ASP A 141 7.79 -1.67 -2.56
C ASP A 141 9.03 -1.75 -3.47
N ALA A 142 8.89 -1.30 -4.71
CA ALA A 142 9.91 -1.34 -5.77
C ALA A 142 10.55 -2.72 -6.07
N PHE A 143 9.90 -3.85 -5.71
CA PHE A 143 10.43 -5.18 -6.01
C PHE A 143 10.34 -5.46 -7.52
N ARG A 144 11.41 -5.16 -8.27
CA ARG A 144 11.50 -5.42 -9.71
C ARG A 144 11.48 -6.92 -10.05
N THR A 145 10.90 -7.25 -11.20
CA THR A 145 10.79 -8.61 -11.76
C THR A 145 12.12 -9.36 -11.87
N GLU A 146 13.21 -8.66 -12.13
CA GLU A 146 14.56 -9.23 -12.22
C GLU A 146 15.00 -9.91 -10.91
N TYR A 147 14.55 -9.45 -9.74
CA TYR A 147 14.94 -10.04 -8.46
C TYR A 147 14.42 -11.47 -8.28
N LEU A 148 13.24 -11.81 -8.82
CA LEU A 148 12.73 -13.19 -8.81
C LEU A 148 13.59 -14.15 -9.65
N ARG A 149 14.28 -13.62 -10.67
CA ARG A 149 15.17 -14.38 -11.56
C ARG A 149 16.57 -14.59 -10.96
N ARG A 150 16.90 -13.88 -9.87
CA ARG A 150 18.13 -14.10 -9.09
C ARG A 150 17.89 -15.23 -8.08
N GLY A 151 18.86 -16.13 -7.91
CA GLY A 151 18.76 -17.28 -7.00
C GLY A 151 18.50 -16.93 -5.52
N SER A 152 18.64 -15.66 -5.15
CA SER A 152 18.32 -15.09 -3.83
C SER A 152 16.83 -15.11 -3.46
N ALA A 153 15.92 -15.20 -4.44
CA ALA A 153 14.47 -15.21 -4.24
C ALA A 153 13.84 -16.60 -4.52
N SER A 154 14.55 -17.67 -4.18
CA SER A 154 14.21 -19.05 -4.57
C SER A 154 12.86 -19.55 -4.07
N TYR A 155 12.40 -19.13 -2.88
CA TYR A 155 11.09 -19.53 -2.34
C TYR A 155 9.94 -18.74 -2.97
N MET A 156 10.15 -17.45 -3.25
CA MET A 156 9.19 -16.66 -4.06
C MET A 156 9.04 -17.25 -5.47
N ALA A 157 10.17 -17.63 -6.11
CA ALA A 157 10.17 -18.27 -7.41
C ALA A 157 9.50 -19.67 -7.40
N GLU A 158 9.73 -20.47 -6.36
CA GLU A 158 9.05 -21.76 -6.15
C GLU A 158 7.53 -21.58 -5.96
N LEU A 159 7.10 -20.59 -5.17
CA LEU A 159 5.68 -20.25 -5.01
C LEU A 159 5.04 -19.80 -6.33
N GLY A 160 5.71 -18.95 -7.11
CA GLY A 160 5.22 -18.54 -8.43
C GLY A 160 5.10 -19.71 -9.41
N HIS A 161 6.06 -20.63 -9.41
CA HIS A 161 6.01 -21.86 -10.20
C HIS A 161 4.89 -22.82 -9.77
N ASN A 162 4.62 -22.92 -8.46
CA ASN A 162 3.61 -23.84 -7.93
C ASN A 162 2.19 -23.26 -7.95
N GLY A 163 2.04 -21.94 -7.83
CA GLY A 163 0.79 -21.20 -7.93
C GLY A 163 0.53 -20.64 -9.33
N THR A 164 0.01 -19.42 -9.39
CA THR A 164 -0.07 -18.62 -10.61
C THR A 164 0.99 -17.52 -10.60
N TRP A 165 1.65 -17.26 -11.72
CA TRP A 165 2.54 -16.11 -11.88
C TRP A 165 2.31 -15.41 -13.23
N ALA A 166 2.61 -14.11 -13.27
CA ALA A 166 2.72 -13.32 -14.50
C ALA A 166 4.17 -12.90 -14.70
N GLU A 167 4.63 -12.70 -15.94
CA GLU A 167 6.00 -12.23 -16.17
C GLU A 167 6.25 -10.87 -15.49
N TYR A 168 5.22 -10.02 -15.50
CA TYR A 168 5.12 -8.74 -14.81
C TYR A 168 3.66 -8.26 -14.78
N LEU A 169 3.39 -7.21 -14.00
CA LEU A 169 2.19 -6.38 -14.22
C LEU A 169 2.55 -5.10 -14.98
N ARG A 170 1.63 -4.59 -15.79
CA ARG A 170 1.69 -3.23 -16.34
C ARG A 170 1.16 -2.26 -15.28
N ASN A 171 2.04 -1.42 -14.75
CA ASN A 171 1.70 -0.47 -13.70
C ASN A 171 1.28 0.88 -14.29
N VAL A 172 0.88 1.84 -13.45
CA VAL A 172 0.38 3.16 -13.91
C VAL A 172 1.48 4.21 -13.93
N PHE A 173 1.35 5.20 -14.81
CA PHE A 173 2.27 6.34 -14.89
C PHE A 173 1.85 7.49 -13.95
N PRO A 174 2.80 8.14 -13.25
CA PRO A 174 4.20 7.75 -13.11
C PRO A 174 4.34 6.53 -12.20
N THR A 175 5.39 5.75 -12.39
CA THR A 175 5.63 4.51 -11.61
C THR A 175 6.15 4.83 -10.18
N LYS A 176 5.35 5.58 -9.42
CA LYS A 176 5.55 6.05 -8.05
C LYS A 176 4.62 5.33 -7.07
N THR A 177 5.02 5.30 -5.80
CA THR A 177 4.37 4.54 -4.73
C THR A 177 2.89 4.83 -4.56
N PHE A 178 2.51 6.07 -4.24
CA PHE A 178 1.12 6.39 -3.90
C PHE A 178 0.16 6.30 -5.10
N PRO A 179 0.52 6.75 -6.33
CA PRO A 179 -0.29 6.48 -7.51
C PRO A 179 -0.58 4.99 -7.68
N ASN A 180 0.45 4.14 -7.70
CA ASN A 180 0.31 2.72 -8.00
C ASN A 180 -0.41 1.94 -6.90
N HIS A 181 -0.04 2.13 -5.63
CA HIS A 181 -0.74 1.50 -4.51
C HIS A 181 -2.22 1.92 -4.42
N HIS A 182 -2.57 3.13 -4.87
CA HIS A 182 -3.96 3.59 -4.89
C HIS A 182 -4.71 3.09 -6.14
N SER A 183 -4.09 2.99 -7.32
CA SER A 183 -4.68 2.32 -8.49
C SER A 183 -4.95 0.85 -8.22
N ILE A 184 -4.01 0.13 -7.57
CA ILE A 184 -4.21 -1.26 -7.11
C ILE A 184 -5.41 -1.33 -6.13
N ALA A 185 -5.49 -0.37 -5.21
CA ALA A 185 -6.55 -0.34 -4.20
C ALA A 185 -7.94 0.05 -4.74
N THR A 186 -8.03 0.78 -5.86
CA THR A 186 -9.29 1.39 -6.38
C THR A 186 -9.72 0.92 -7.78
N GLY A 187 -8.83 0.25 -8.52
CA GLY A 187 -9.08 -0.29 -9.86
C GLY A 187 -9.28 0.77 -10.96
N VAL A 188 -8.81 1.99 -10.74
CA VAL A 188 -8.86 3.12 -11.69
C VAL A 188 -7.49 3.78 -11.86
N PHE A 189 -7.32 4.54 -12.95
CA PHE A 189 -6.07 5.24 -13.26
C PHE A 189 -5.89 6.57 -12.48
N PRO A 190 -4.65 7.10 -12.40
CA PRO A 190 -4.34 8.34 -11.67
C PRO A 190 -5.20 9.54 -12.05
N ASN A 191 -5.52 9.76 -13.33
CA ASN A 191 -6.39 10.87 -13.71
C ASN A 191 -7.78 10.84 -13.04
N GLN A 192 -8.31 9.65 -12.73
CA GLN A 192 -9.61 9.46 -12.08
C GLN A 192 -9.53 9.60 -10.56
N HIS A 193 -8.57 8.94 -9.91
CA HIS A 193 -8.42 8.99 -8.44
C HIS A 193 -7.61 10.18 -7.93
N GLY A 194 -6.97 10.94 -8.81
CA GLY A 194 -6.26 12.19 -8.51
C GLY A 194 -4.99 12.07 -7.67
N VAL A 195 -4.48 10.87 -7.42
CA VAL A 195 -3.19 10.65 -6.74
C VAL A 195 -2.12 10.55 -7.82
N MET A 196 -1.64 11.71 -8.28
CA MET A 196 -0.76 11.83 -9.45
C MET A 196 0.73 11.62 -9.12
N ALA A 197 1.12 11.81 -7.85
CA ALA A 197 2.49 11.63 -7.36
C ALA A 197 2.49 11.50 -5.82
N ASN A 198 3.62 11.12 -5.21
CA ASN A 198 3.78 11.07 -3.75
C ASN A 198 3.65 12.46 -3.08
N GLY A 199 3.83 13.53 -3.84
CA GLY A 199 3.42 14.90 -3.52
C GLY A 199 3.19 15.66 -4.81
N LEU A 200 2.05 16.34 -4.95
CA LEU A 200 1.56 16.87 -6.23
C LEU A 200 1.17 18.35 -6.16
N TYR A 201 1.00 18.94 -7.34
CA TYR A 201 0.37 20.25 -7.52
C TYR A 201 -1.15 20.10 -7.60
N ASP A 202 -1.90 20.97 -6.93
CA ASP A 202 -3.35 21.11 -7.08
C ASP A 202 -3.71 22.56 -7.36
N HIS A 203 -4.38 22.80 -8.49
CA HIS A 203 -4.77 24.12 -8.96
C HIS A 203 -5.80 24.77 -8.02
N GLY A 204 -5.29 25.53 -7.06
CA GLY A 204 -6.07 26.27 -6.07
C GLY A 204 -5.63 25.99 -4.63
N ARG A 205 -5.01 24.83 -4.37
CA ARG A 205 -4.46 24.47 -3.04
C ARG A 205 -2.93 24.50 -2.97
N GLY A 206 -2.24 24.43 -4.11
CA GLY A 206 -0.77 24.44 -4.15
C GLY A 206 -0.18 23.04 -3.98
N LYS A 207 0.84 22.87 -3.11
CA LYS A 207 1.46 21.56 -2.87
C LYS A 207 0.56 20.71 -1.95
N ILE A 208 0.15 19.53 -2.41
CA ILE A 208 -0.49 18.50 -1.59
C ILE A 208 0.52 17.39 -1.27
N ASN A 209 0.56 17.03 0.02
CA ASN A 209 1.39 15.97 0.62
C ASN A 209 0.48 14.82 1.11
N TYR A 210 1.03 13.75 1.70
CA TYR A 210 0.20 12.67 2.27
C TYR A 210 -0.82 13.23 3.27
N SER A 211 -2.10 13.11 2.93
CA SER A 211 -3.22 13.73 3.61
C SER A 211 -4.52 13.15 3.08
N TYR A 212 -5.63 13.40 3.78
CA TYR A 212 -6.97 13.06 3.28
C TYR A 212 -7.19 13.62 1.87
N ASP A 213 -6.88 14.91 1.69
CA ASP A 213 -6.96 15.64 0.42
C ASP A 213 -6.22 14.96 -0.74
N LEU A 214 -5.10 14.28 -0.48
CA LEU A 214 -4.36 13.57 -1.52
C LEU A 214 -5.21 12.43 -2.12
N PHE A 215 -5.73 11.56 -1.25
CA PHE A 215 -6.45 10.34 -1.65
C PHE A 215 -7.95 10.55 -1.92
N HIS A 216 -8.51 11.70 -1.54
CA HIS A 216 -9.94 12.03 -1.70
C HIS A 216 -10.14 13.14 -2.74
N PHE A 217 -9.56 12.96 -3.93
CA PHE A 217 -9.89 13.79 -5.09
C PHE A 217 -11.30 13.48 -5.62
N ASN A 218 -11.61 12.18 -5.70
CA ASN A 218 -12.90 11.67 -6.12
C ASN A 218 -13.52 10.82 -5.00
N GLU A 219 -14.43 11.43 -4.24
CA GLU A 219 -15.14 10.86 -3.08
C GLU A 219 -16.12 9.71 -3.45
N GLU A 220 -16.33 9.43 -4.73
CA GLU A 220 -17.18 8.33 -5.21
C GLU A 220 -16.41 7.01 -5.31
N LEU A 221 -15.08 7.05 -5.38
CA LEU A 221 -14.23 5.86 -5.46
C LEU A 221 -14.07 5.21 -4.08
N VAL A 222 -14.36 3.90 -4.00
CA VAL A 222 -14.09 3.11 -2.80
C VAL A 222 -12.92 2.15 -3.01
N PRO A 223 -11.89 2.20 -2.12
CA PRO A 223 -10.84 1.20 -2.15
C PRO A 223 -11.38 -0.16 -1.68
N ILE A 224 -10.71 -1.24 -2.09
CA ILE A 224 -11.18 -2.61 -1.87
C ILE A 224 -11.47 -2.94 -0.39
N TRP A 225 -10.70 -2.38 0.55
CA TRP A 225 -10.95 -2.56 1.99
C TRP A 225 -12.26 -1.93 2.45
N THR A 226 -12.68 -0.82 1.85
CA THR A 226 -13.96 -0.17 2.13
C THR A 226 -15.11 -0.93 1.49
N LEU A 227 -14.94 -1.44 0.26
CA LEU A 227 -15.95 -2.27 -0.40
C LEU A 227 -16.25 -3.56 0.40
N ASN A 228 -15.21 -4.20 0.94
CA ASN A 228 -15.33 -5.38 1.79
C ASN A 228 -16.10 -5.09 3.09
N GLU A 229 -15.77 -3.99 3.80
CA GLU A 229 -16.51 -3.57 5.02
C GLU A 229 -17.98 -3.22 4.71
N GLN A 230 -18.27 -2.63 3.55
CA GLN A 230 -19.65 -2.34 3.11
C GLN A 230 -20.50 -3.61 2.91
N HIS A 231 -19.88 -4.73 2.56
CA HIS A 231 -20.54 -6.02 2.35
C HIS A 231 -20.50 -6.93 3.59
N GLY A 232 -20.06 -6.40 4.74
CA GLY A 232 -20.07 -7.10 6.02
C GLY A 232 -18.81 -7.91 6.33
N GLY A 233 -17.82 -7.91 5.43
CA GLY A 233 -16.48 -8.45 5.71
C GLY A 233 -15.68 -7.52 6.63
N HIS A 234 -14.48 -7.96 7.00
CA HIS A 234 -13.56 -7.17 7.84
C HIS A 234 -12.17 -7.08 7.21
N SER A 235 -11.67 -5.86 7.12
CA SER A 235 -10.42 -5.51 6.46
C SER A 235 -9.34 -5.18 7.48
N GLY A 236 -8.16 -5.77 7.29
CA GLY A 236 -6.93 -5.48 8.01
C GLY A 236 -5.94 -4.72 7.14
N CYS A 237 -5.70 -3.45 7.47
CA CYS A 237 -4.84 -2.57 6.68
C CYS A 237 -3.52 -2.34 7.43
N MET A 238 -2.46 -3.03 7.00
CA MET A 238 -1.10 -2.88 7.54
C MET A 238 -0.33 -1.93 6.64
N MET A 239 -0.36 -0.64 7.00
CA MET A 239 0.45 0.43 6.41
C MET A 239 0.21 0.74 4.92
N TRP A 240 -0.87 0.23 4.32
CA TRP A 240 -1.18 0.47 2.91
C TRP A 240 -1.47 1.96 2.64
N PRO A 241 -0.87 2.60 1.61
CA PRO A 241 -1.08 4.01 1.32
C PRO A 241 -2.55 4.41 1.20
N GLY A 242 -2.96 5.42 1.98
CA GLY A 242 -4.32 5.95 2.00
C GLY A 242 -5.32 5.16 2.84
N SER A 243 -4.93 4.03 3.46
CA SER A 243 -5.83 3.25 4.34
C SER A 243 -6.08 3.86 5.72
N ASP A 244 -5.29 4.87 6.12
CA ASP A 244 -5.46 5.63 7.37
C ASP A 244 -6.71 6.53 7.39
N PHE A 245 -7.37 6.70 6.24
CA PHE A 245 -8.46 7.65 6.04
C PHE A 245 -9.83 6.96 5.95
N PRO A 246 -10.90 7.59 6.46
CA PRO A 246 -12.26 7.11 6.30
C PRO A 246 -12.78 7.43 4.90
N TYR A 247 -13.37 6.45 4.22
CA TYR A 247 -13.96 6.62 2.88
C TYR A 247 -15.50 6.64 2.95
N THR A 248 -16.12 7.26 1.94
CA THR A 248 -17.57 7.45 1.77
C THR A 248 -18.23 8.33 2.84
N ARG A 249 -19.48 8.75 2.56
CA ARG A 249 -20.33 9.48 3.52
C ARG A 249 -20.59 8.74 4.83
N GLY A 250 -20.33 7.42 4.89
CA GLY A 250 -20.42 6.62 6.12
C GLY A 250 -19.20 6.73 7.04
N ASN A 251 -18.11 7.38 6.60
CA ASN A 251 -16.80 7.40 7.26
C ASN A 251 -16.26 5.98 7.58
N ILE A 252 -16.29 5.09 6.59
CA ILE A 252 -15.92 3.68 6.73
C ILE A 252 -14.39 3.54 6.73
N THR A 253 -13.85 2.84 7.71
CA THR A 253 -12.42 2.55 7.90
C THR A 253 -12.20 1.04 8.00
N CYS A 254 -10.98 0.57 7.76
CA CYS A 254 -10.61 -0.83 8.02
C CYS A 254 -10.91 -1.22 9.48
N SER A 255 -11.53 -2.38 9.70
CA SER A 255 -11.84 -2.94 11.02
C SER A 255 -10.59 -3.13 11.89
N HIS A 256 -9.45 -3.41 11.24
CA HIS A 256 -8.12 -3.35 11.83
C HIS A 256 -7.21 -2.45 10.99
N LEU A 257 -6.44 -1.57 11.65
CA LEU A 257 -5.53 -0.63 11.00
C LEU A 257 -4.23 -0.54 11.79
N GLN A 258 -3.10 -0.61 11.10
CA GLN A 258 -1.80 -0.20 11.60
C GLN A 258 -1.28 0.93 10.71
N PRO A 259 -1.30 2.19 11.18
CA PRO A 259 -0.73 3.31 10.46
C PRO A 259 0.77 3.14 10.20
N PHE A 260 1.29 3.86 9.20
CA PHE A 260 2.67 3.73 8.76
C PHE A 260 3.70 3.87 9.90
N ASN A 261 4.58 2.88 10.04
CA ASN A 261 5.64 2.86 11.04
C ASN A 261 6.82 1.98 10.61
N LEU A 262 7.83 2.58 9.98
CA LEU A 262 9.09 1.93 9.57
C LEU A 262 9.78 1.12 10.69
N THR A 263 9.56 1.45 11.96
CA THR A 263 10.24 0.77 13.08
C THR A 263 9.60 -0.57 13.48
N LEU A 264 8.42 -0.91 12.95
CA LEU A 264 7.74 -2.17 13.26
C LEU A 264 8.37 -3.34 12.46
N PRO A 265 8.98 -4.36 13.12
CA PRO A 265 9.61 -5.48 12.45
C PRO A 265 8.65 -6.25 11.55
N TRP A 266 9.11 -6.74 10.39
CA TRP A 266 8.22 -7.38 9.41
C TRP A 266 7.53 -8.64 9.95
N ASN A 267 8.21 -9.45 10.75
CA ASN A 267 7.59 -10.61 11.38
C ASN A 267 6.46 -10.19 12.34
N ASP A 268 6.63 -9.10 13.11
CA ASP A 268 5.59 -8.54 13.98
C ASP A 268 4.38 -8.02 13.17
N ARG A 269 4.60 -7.53 11.94
CA ARG A 269 3.52 -7.16 11.00
C ARG A 269 2.74 -8.40 10.56
N VAL A 270 3.45 -9.45 10.15
CA VAL A 270 2.85 -10.73 9.75
C VAL A 270 2.07 -11.35 10.92
N ASP A 271 2.69 -11.47 12.11
CA ASP A 271 2.02 -11.95 13.30
C ASP A 271 0.79 -11.11 13.66
N THR A 272 0.83 -9.79 13.43
CA THR A 272 -0.32 -8.91 13.60
C THR A 272 -1.43 -9.17 12.59
N ALA A 273 -1.11 -9.35 11.31
CA ALA A 273 -2.08 -9.77 10.29
C ALA A 273 -2.75 -11.11 10.67
N PHE A 274 -1.98 -12.12 11.09
CA PHE A 274 -2.54 -13.39 11.56
C PHE A 274 -3.29 -13.29 12.90
N ARG A 275 -3.14 -12.22 13.68
CA ARG A 275 -4.05 -11.93 14.81
C ARG A 275 -5.36 -11.30 14.34
N TRP A 276 -5.34 -10.47 13.29
CA TRP A 276 -6.56 -9.89 12.71
C TRP A 276 -7.42 -10.94 12.01
N ILE A 277 -6.82 -11.81 11.20
CA ILE A 277 -7.52 -12.93 10.51
C ILE A 277 -8.23 -13.85 11.52
N ARG A 278 -7.69 -13.98 12.74
CA ARG A 278 -8.23 -14.82 13.82
C ARG A 278 -8.87 -14.01 14.95
N ASP A 279 -9.28 -12.77 14.70
CA ASP A 279 -9.99 -11.98 15.72
C ASP A 279 -11.34 -12.67 16.03
N PRO A 280 -11.68 -12.91 17.31
CA PRO A 280 -12.88 -13.66 17.69
C PRO A 280 -14.20 -12.90 17.50
N THR A 281 -14.15 -11.63 17.08
CA THR A 281 -15.33 -10.75 16.93
C THR A 281 -15.43 -10.11 15.55
N ARG A 282 -14.29 -9.82 14.92
CA ARG A 282 -14.18 -9.20 13.59
C ARG A 282 -13.02 -9.84 12.81
N PRO A 283 -13.09 -11.14 12.51
CA PRO A 283 -12.01 -11.86 11.82
C PRO A 283 -11.78 -11.27 10.44
N ALA A 284 -10.56 -10.85 10.15
CA ALA A 284 -10.25 -10.19 8.89
C ALA A 284 -10.25 -11.19 7.71
N ASN A 285 -11.22 -11.07 6.80
CA ASN A 285 -11.28 -11.82 5.55
C ASN A 285 -10.45 -11.14 4.43
N LEU A 286 -10.05 -9.88 4.59
CA LEU A 286 -9.09 -9.18 3.73
C LEU A 286 -7.93 -8.62 4.56
N VAL A 287 -6.69 -8.84 4.14
CA VAL A 287 -5.51 -8.15 4.66
C VAL A 287 -4.73 -7.49 3.52
N MET A 288 -4.49 -6.19 3.63
CA MET A 288 -3.60 -5.42 2.78
C MET A 288 -2.29 -5.17 3.55
N LEU A 289 -1.21 -5.85 3.16
CA LEU A 289 0.09 -5.86 3.84
C LEU A 289 1.16 -5.16 3.01
N TYR A 290 1.70 -4.05 3.51
CA TYR A 290 2.76 -3.28 2.86
C TYR A 290 4.11 -3.44 3.57
N ILE A 291 5.17 -3.61 2.77
CA ILE A 291 6.58 -3.74 3.18
C ILE A 291 7.41 -2.77 2.30
N GLU A 292 8.22 -1.92 2.94
CA GLU A 292 8.91 -0.78 2.31
C GLU A 292 10.21 -1.12 1.58
N GLU A 293 10.53 -2.40 1.47
CA GLU A 293 11.76 -2.88 0.86
C GLU A 293 11.43 -3.79 -0.34
N PRO A 294 12.28 -3.78 -1.38
CA PRO A 294 13.62 -3.18 -1.44
C PRO A 294 13.69 -1.69 -1.80
N ASP A 295 12.58 -0.96 -1.94
CA ASP A 295 12.56 0.47 -2.29
C ASP A 295 13.46 1.34 -1.41
N TYR A 296 13.22 1.37 -0.10
CA TYR A 296 13.80 2.35 0.80
C TYR A 296 15.34 2.31 0.83
N TYR A 297 15.96 1.13 0.93
CA TYR A 297 17.42 1.02 0.78
C TYR A 297 17.89 0.94 -0.68
N GLY A 298 17.01 0.56 -1.62
CA GLY A 298 17.27 0.64 -3.06
C GLY A 298 17.53 2.07 -3.52
N HIS A 299 16.77 3.02 -3.01
CA HIS A 299 16.99 4.46 -3.18
C HIS A 299 18.38 4.91 -2.71
N ILE A 300 18.79 4.49 -1.51
CA ILE A 300 20.05 4.95 -0.89
C ILE A 300 21.30 4.31 -1.54
N TYR A 301 21.23 3.02 -1.90
CA TYR A 301 22.39 2.21 -2.32
C TYR A 301 22.34 1.74 -3.79
N SER A 302 21.29 2.10 -4.52
CA SER A 302 20.95 1.61 -5.86
C SER A 302 20.51 0.13 -5.91
N PRO A 303 19.64 -0.24 -6.85
CA PRO A 303 19.05 -1.59 -6.95
C PRO A 303 20.04 -2.70 -7.30
N GLU A 304 21.26 -2.37 -7.75
CA GLU A 304 22.34 -3.33 -8.05
C GLU A 304 23.22 -3.69 -6.83
N SER A 305 23.04 -3.03 -5.68
CA SER A 305 23.94 -3.22 -4.53
C SER A 305 23.78 -4.55 -3.79
N ASP A 306 24.89 -5.02 -3.19
CA ASP A 306 24.89 -6.19 -2.29
C ASP A 306 23.90 -6.03 -1.12
N ARG A 307 23.67 -4.80 -0.68
CA ARG A 307 22.71 -4.49 0.40
C ARG A 307 21.27 -4.75 -0.03
N VAL A 308 20.91 -4.38 -1.26
CA VAL A 308 19.63 -4.75 -1.88
C VAL A 308 19.55 -6.26 -2.13
N ALA A 309 20.63 -6.90 -2.58
CA ALA A 309 20.66 -8.35 -2.73
C ALA A 309 20.40 -9.10 -1.40
N GLN A 310 20.92 -8.61 -0.28
CA GLN A 310 20.61 -9.14 1.06
C GLN A 310 19.17 -8.88 1.49
N LEU A 311 18.58 -7.74 1.10
CA LEU A 311 17.17 -7.44 1.38
C LEU A 311 16.24 -8.38 0.61
N VAL A 312 16.53 -8.69 -0.65
CA VAL A 312 15.79 -9.70 -1.44
C VAL A 312 15.77 -11.06 -0.73
N VAL A 313 16.88 -11.50 -0.13
CA VAL A 313 16.91 -12.74 0.69
C VAL A 313 16.00 -12.62 1.91
N LYS A 314 16.03 -11.50 2.64
CA LYS A 314 15.15 -11.30 3.81
C LYS A 314 13.67 -11.26 3.44
N LEU A 315 13.32 -10.68 2.30
CA LEU A 315 11.94 -10.66 1.79
C LEU A 315 11.47 -12.05 1.34
N ASN A 316 12.37 -12.83 0.73
CA ASN A 316 12.12 -14.23 0.42
C ASN A 316 11.85 -15.07 1.68
N ASP A 317 12.63 -14.86 2.75
CA ASP A 317 12.40 -15.53 4.05
C ASP A 317 11.12 -15.02 4.76
N LEU A 318 10.77 -13.73 4.64
CA LEU A 318 9.49 -13.19 5.09
C LEU A 318 8.30 -13.80 4.34
N THR A 319 8.45 -14.04 3.04
CA THR A 319 7.46 -14.75 2.22
C THR A 319 7.26 -16.17 2.75
N ARG A 320 8.35 -16.88 3.06
CA ARG A 320 8.27 -18.20 3.72
C ARG A 320 7.56 -18.12 5.07
N TYR A 321 7.87 -17.12 5.89
CA TYR A 321 7.24 -16.92 7.19
C TYR A 321 5.71 -16.72 7.09
N ILE A 322 5.22 -15.98 6.09
CA ILE A 322 3.78 -15.82 5.83
C ILE A 322 3.13 -17.18 5.57
N HIS A 323 3.70 -17.98 4.66
CA HIS A 323 3.18 -19.32 4.32
C HIS A 323 3.38 -20.36 5.43
N ASP A 324 4.41 -20.22 6.26
CA ASP A 324 4.59 -21.00 7.49
C ASP A 324 3.45 -20.71 8.47
N LYS A 325 3.04 -19.44 8.64
CA LYS A 325 1.93 -19.05 9.52
C LYS A 325 0.56 -19.55 9.04
N ILE A 326 0.33 -19.62 7.73
CA ILE A 326 -0.88 -20.26 7.16
C ILE A 326 -0.95 -21.73 7.57
N ARG A 327 0.17 -22.45 7.48
CA ARG A 327 0.28 -23.86 7.90
C ARG A 327 0.18 -24.04 9.42
N GLU A 328 0.86 -23.20 10.20
CA GLU A 328 0.84 -23.21 11.68
C GLU A 328 -0.58 -23.08 12.25
N PHE A 329 -1.42 -22.26 11.62
CA PHE A 329 -2.80 -22.02 12.07
C PHE A 329 -3.86 -22.82 11.32
N GLY A 330 -3.47 -23.77 10.46
CA GLY A 330 -4.42 -24.64 9.74
C GLY A 330 -5.31 -23.91 8.72
N LEU A 331 -4.80 -22.83 8.13
CA LEU A 331 -5.56 -21.92 7.25
C LEU A 331 -5.38 -22.20 5.75
N VAL A 332 -4.71 -23.31 5.39
CA VAL A 332 -4.31 -23.64 4.00
C VAL A 332 -5.51 -23.69 3.03
N GLU A 333 -6.62 -24.29 3.46
CA GLU A 333 -7.85 -24.43 2.64
C GLU A 333 -8.67 -23.14 2.53
N ARG A 334 -8.23 -22.03 3.16
CA ARG A 334 -8.99 -20.78 3.26
C ARG A 334 -8.26 -19.54 2.76
N VAL A 335 -6.94 -19.49 2.93
CA VAL A 335 -6.14 -18.28 2.64
C VAL A 335 -5.61 -18.31 1.22
N ASN A 336 -6.01 -17.32 0.44
CA ASN A 336 -5.36 -16.95 -0.81
C ASN A 336 -4.35 -15.83 -0.53
N VAL A 337 -3.13 -15.97 -1.02
CA VAL A 337 -2.09 -14.93 -0.92
C VAL A 337 -1.72 -14.46 -2.32
N LEU A 338 -1.78 -13.14 -2.53
CA LEU A 338 -1.24 -12.46 -3.70
C LEU A 338 0.01 -11.69 -3.28
N HIS A 339 1.12 -11.92 -3.96
CA HIS A 339 2.38 -11.24 -3.77
C HIS A 339 2.66 -10.37 -5.00
N LEU A 340 2.87 -9.09 -4.77
CA LEU A 340 3.05 -8.10 -5.83
C LEU A 340 4.03 -7.00 -5.42
N SER A 341 4.29 -6.10 -6.37
CA SER A 341 4.86 -4.79 -6.10
C SER A 341 4.10 -3.74 -6.92
N ASP A 342 4.43 -2.49 -6.71
CA ASP A 342 3.82 -1.32 -7.34
C ASP A 342 4.67 -0.77 -8.50
N HIS A 343 6.00 -0.85 -8.39
CA HIS A 343 6.94 -0.53 -9.45
C HIS A 343 8.25 -1.34 -9.36
N GLY A 344 9.15 -1.08 -10.31
CA GLY A 344 10.56 -1.41 -10.23
C GLY A 344 11.42 -0.21 -9.82
N MET A 345 12.71 -0.23 -10.20
CA MET A 345 13.72 0.75 -9.76
C MET A 345 14.93 0.72 -10.72
N ASP A 346 15.50 1.88 -11.06
CA ASP A 346 16.71 2.04 -11.86
C ASP A 346 17.82 2.80 -11.10
N SER A 347 19.06 2.74 -11.60
CA SER A 347 20.23 3.44 -11.06
C SER A 347 20.42 4.83 -11.70
N LEU A 348 20.39 5.88 -10.89
CA LEU A 348 20.71 7.26 -11.29
C LEU A 348 22.01 7.75 -10.64
N MET A 349 22.79 8.57 -11.37
CA MET A 349 24.06 9.15 -10.90
C MET A 349 24.04 10.70 -11.00
N PRO A 350 24.68 11.44 -10.07
CA PRO A 350 24.65 12.91 -10.06
C PRO A 350 25.11 13.61 -11.33
N LYS A 351 26.03 13.01 -12.11
CA LYS A 351 26.43 13.55 -13.42
C LYS A 351 25.30 13.61 -14.46
N ASN A 352 24.23 12.85 -14.25
CA ASN A 352 23.06 12.77 -15.13
C ASN A 352 21.87 13.58 -14.60
N PHE A 353 22.06 14.44 -13.58
CA PHE A 353 21.02 15.34 -13.11
C PHE A 353 20.86 16.53 -14.07
N ILE A 354 19.63 16.78 -14.51
CA ILE A 354 19.24 17.82 -15.46
C ILE A 354 18.73 19.04 -14.69
N ASN A 355 19.45 20.16 -14.79
CA ASN A 355 19.02 21.43 -14.22
C ASN A 355 18.11 22.18 -15.20
N LEU A 356 16.80 22.13 -14.97
CA LEU A 356 15.80 22.81 -15.82
C LEU A 356 15.97 24.34 -15.82
N THR A 357 16.45 24.92 -14.72
CA THR A 357 16.69 26.37 -14.59
C THR A 357 17.80 26.84 -15.53
N SER A 358 18.75 25.97 -15.90
CA SER A 358 19.84 26.30 -16.83
C SER A 358 19.38 26.53 -18.30
N PHE A 359 18.15 26.14 -18.64
CA PHE A 359 17.60 26.26 -19.99
C PHE A 359 16.67 27.47 -20.19
N VAL A 360 16.38 28.23 -19.14
CA VAL A 360 15.43 29.36 -19.18
C VAL A 360 16.11 30.70 -18.92
N PRO A 361 15.54 31.83 -19.39
CA PRO A 361 15.99 33.16 -19.02
C PRO A 361 16.01 33.38 -17.50
N ALA A 362 17.01 34.09 -16.97
CA ALA A 362 17.22 34.22 -15.53
C ALA A 362 16.07 34.95 -14.78
N ASP A 363 15.28 35.76 -15.47
CA ASP A 363 14.09 36.44 -14.99
C ASP A 363 12.81 35.57 -15.03
N MET A 364 12.81 34.49 -15.82
CA MET A 364 11.71 33.52 -15.87
C MET A 364 11.76 32.59 -14.66
N LYS A 365 10.73 32.64 -13.81
CA LYS A 365 10.64 31.85 -12.57
C LYS A 365 9.50 30.84 -12.63
N PHE A 366 9.74 29.64 -12.10
CA PHE A 366 8.77 28.56 -11.99
C PHE A 366 8.93 27.82 -10.66
N ASP A 367 7.89 27.10 -10.25
CA ASP A 367 7.92 26.06 -9.23
C ASP A 367 7.98 24.67 -9.89
N VAL A 368 8.47 23.69 -9.15
CA VAL A 368 8.40 22.27 -9.53
C VAL A 368 7.63 21.46 -8.48
N TYR A 369 6.84 20.50 -8.93
CA TYR A 369 6.05 19.58 -8.11
C TYR A 369 6.22 18.14 -8.63
N GLY A 370 5.94 17.14 -7.79
CA GLY A 370 6.42 15.78 -8.01
C GLY A 370 7.85 15.61 -7.51
N SER A 371 8.55 14.61 -8.06
CA SER A 371 9.99 14.39 -7.85
C SER A 371 10.59 13.67 -9.05
N THR A 372 11.89 13.80 -9.26
CA THR A 372 12.65 13.06 -10.27
C THR A 372 12.19 11.58 -10.38
N PRO A 373 11.99 11.03 -11.59
CA PRO A 373 12.28 11.59 -12.92
C PRO A 373 11.09 12.32 -13.58
N VAL A 374 10.02 12.66 -12.83
CA VAL A 374 8.82 13.33 -13.37
C VAL A 374 8.47 14.58 -12.57
N LEU A 375 8.67 15.74 -13.18
CA LEU A 375 8.37 17.04 -12.58
C LEU A 375 7.24 17.75 -13.32
N GLN A 376 6.26 18.23 -12.58
CA GLN A 376 5.30 19.22 -13.07
C GLN A 376 5.88 20.62 -12.86
N VAL A 377 6.03 21.39 -13.94
CA VAL A 377 6.65 22.71 -13.96
C VAL A 377 5.56 23.78 -14.08
N VAL A 378 5.48 24.67 -13.09
CA VAL A 378 4.43 25.69 -12.98
C VAL A 378 5.07 27.10 -13.00
N PRO A 379 4.89 27.92 -14.06
CA PRO A 379 5.45 29.26 -14.10
C PRO A 379 4.83 30.18 -13.04
N LYS A 380 5.64 31.02 -12.39
CA LYS A 380 5.18 32.06 -11.45
C LYS A 380 4.29 33.10 -12.12
N VAL A 381 4.49 33.32 -13.42
CA VAL A 381 3.69 34.24 -14.25
C VAL A 381 3.00 33.42 -15.34
N LYS A 382 1.68 33.25 -15.26
CA LYS A 382 0.91 32.38 -16.16
C LYS A 382 1.12 32.71 -17.65
N GLN A 383 1.32 33.98 -17.98
CA GLN A 383 1.58 34.46 -19.35
C GLN A 383 2.90 33.91 -19.92
N GLN A 384 3.88 33.54 -19.09
CA GLN A 384 5.16 32.98 -19.53
C GLN A 384 5.09 31.49 -19.88
N THR A 385 3.95 30.81 -19.70
CA THR A 385 3.81 29.34 -19.91
C THR A 385 4.27 28.90 -21.30
N ALA A 386 3.88 29.61 -22.36
CA ALA A 386 4.22 29.24 -23.73
C ALA A 386 5.72 29.39 -24.03
N ASP A 387 6.37 30.43 -23.49
CA ASP A 387 7.80 30.67 -23.69
C ASP A 387 8.66 29.74 -22.81
N LEU A 388 8.20 29.45 -21.59
CA LEU A 388 8.80 28.43 -20.71
C LEU A 388 8.74 27.04 -21.39
N TYR A 389 7.58 26.66 -21.92
CA TYR A 389 7.44 25.41 -22.67
C TYR A 389 8.39 25.36 -23.86
N ARG A 390 8.46 26.43 -24.67
CA ARG A 390 9.35 26.50 -25.84
C ARG A 390 10.83 26.39 -25.45
N ALA A 391 11.25 27.07 -24.38
CA ALA A 391 12.63 27.01 -23.89
C ALA A 391 13.01 25.59 -23.44
N LEU A 392 12.16 24.95 -22.62
CA LEU A 392 12.39 23.58 -22.16
C LEU A 392 12.27 22.56 -23.31
N LYS A 393 11.39 22.77 -24.29
CA LYS A 393 11.24 21.88 -25.45
C LYS A 393 12.45 21.91 -26.35
N ASN A 394 12.98 23.10 -26.66
CA ASN A 394 14.24 23.25 -27.40
C ASN A 394 15.42 22.58 -26.68
N ALA A 395 15.47 22.64 -25.34
CA ALA A 395 16.52 21.98 -24.55
C ALA A 395 16.34 20.44 -24.51
N SER A 396 15.10 19.95 -24.40
CA SER A 396 14.73 18.55 -24.53
C SER A 396 15.19 17.99 -25.88
N GLU A 397 14.84 18.64 -26.99
CA GLU A 397 15.21 18.24 -28.35
C GLU A 397 16.72 18.28 -28.60
N LYS A 398 17.42 19.29 -28.07
CA LYS A 398 18.88 19.43 -28.23
C LYS A 398 19.68 18.44 -27.38
N SER A 399 19.24 18.15 -26.16
CA SER A 399 19.95 17.24 -25.25
C SER A 399 19.61 15.78 -25.51
N GLY A 400 18.36 15.49 -25.89
CA GLY A 400 17.83 14.14 -26.00
C GLY A 400 17.52 13.46 -24.68
N ASN A 401 17.84 14.07 -23.52
CA ASN A 401 17.88 13.40 -22.21
C ASN A 401 16.56 13.43 -21.41
N PHE A 402 15.62 14.27 -21.82
CA PHE A 402 14.29 14.41 -21.23
C PHE A 402 13.29 14.86 -22.29
N ASP A 403 12.01 14.63 -22.05
CA ASP A 403 10.90 15.11 -22.87
C ASP A 403 10.02 16.07 -22.06
N VAL A 404 9.35 17.01 -22.75
CA VAL A 404 8.40 17.93 -22.13
C VAL A 404 7.07 17.98 -22.86
N TYR A 405 6.01 17.96 -22.06
CA TYR A 405 4.63 17.84 -22.48
C TYR A 405 3.78 18.97 -21.91
N THR A 406 2.74 19.36 -22.63
CA THR A 406 1.61 20.15 -22.15
C THR A 406 0.42 19.21 -21.89
N LEU A 407 -0.62 19.71 -21.22
CA LEU A 407 -1.87 18.94 -21.04
C LEU A 407 -2.48 18.44 -22.36
N GLU A 408 -2.24 19.12 -23.48
CA GLU A 408 -2.79 18.78 -24.79
C GLU A 408 -2.02 17.67 -25.53
N ASN A 409 -0.76 17.41 -25.15
CA ASN A 409 0.12 16.45 -25.84
C ASN A 409 0.76 15.39 -24.93
N LEU A 410 0.33 15.29 -23.67
CA LEU A 410 0.62 14.13 -22.82
C LEU A 410 0.17 12.83 -23.51
N PRO A 411 0.98 11.76 -23.52
CA PRO A 411 0.58 10.44 -24.00
C PRO A 411 -0.72 9.97 -23.35
N THR A 412 -1.73 9.69 -24.17
CA THR A 412 -3.06 9.25 -23.69
C THR A 412 -2.98 7.96 -22.88
N ARG A 413 -2.08 7.03 -23.28
CA ARG A 413 -1.80 5.76 -22.58
C ARG A 413 -1.29 5.90 -21.15
N TRP A 414 -0.83 7.07 -20.72
CA TRP A 414 -0.42 7.29 -19.33
C TRP A 414 -1.61 7.49 -18.38
N HIS A 415 -2.81 7.80 -18.90
CA HIS A 415 -3.99 8.14 -18.09
C HIS A 415 -3.67 9.15 -16.97
N PHE A 416 -2.83 10.15 -17.30
CA PHE A 416 -2.21 11.08 -16.35
C PHE A 416 -2.73 12.54 -16.48
N ASN A 417 -3.61 12.82 -17.44
CA ASN A 417 -4.14 14.16 -17.63
C ASN A 417 -5.33 14.42 -16.67
N ASN A 418 -5.10 15.23 -15.64
CA ASN A 418 -6.11 15.74 -14.72
C ASN A 418 -6.01 17.27 -14.66
N SER A 419 -7.03 17.99 -15.14
CA SER A 419 -6.98 19.45 -15.30
C SER A 419 -6.78 20.25 -14.00
N GLN A 420 -6.99 19.65 -12.83
CA GLN A 420 -6.71 20.27 -11.53
C GLN A 420 -5.35 19.86 -10.97
N ARG A 421 -4.90 18.62 -11.17
CA ARG A 421 -3.71 18.03 -10.53
C ARG A 421 -2.53 17.74 -11.45
N THR A 422 -2.64 18.13 -12.71
CA THR A 422 -1.55 18.10 -13.68
C THR A 422 -1.16 19.54 -14.02
N GLY A 423 0.09 19.91 -13.69
CA GLY A 423 0.68 21.20 -14.01
C GLY A 423 0.72 21.47 -15.53
N PRO A 424 0.85 22.74 -15.95
CA PRO A 424 0.72 23.14 -17.35
C PRO A 424 1.83 22.59 -18.24
N ILE A 425 2.98 22.26 -17.66
CA ILE A 425 4.11 21.59 -18.31
C ILE A 425 4.49 20.38 -17.44
N THR A 426 4.67 19.21 -18.05
CA THR A 426 5.24 18.02 -17.41
C THR A 426 6.57 17.69 -18.08
N ALA A 427 7.64 17.62 -17.30
CA ALA A 427 8.97 17.21 -17.73
C ALA A 427 9.23 15.77 -17.25
N VAL A 428 9.68 14.91 -18.17
CA VAL A 428 9.94 13.49 -17.92
C VAL A 428 11.38 13.19 -18.36
N ALA A 429 12.26 12.86 -17.43
CA ALA A 429 13.62 12.45 -17.75
C ALA A 429 13.61 11.04 -18.37
N LYS A 430 14.52 10.78 -19.32
CA LYS A 430 14.70 9.45 -19.90
C LYS A 430 15.52 8.56 -18.98
N LEU A 431 15.43 7.25 -19.17
CA LEU A 431 16.12 6.25 -18.36
C LEU A 431 17.61 6.58 -18.21
N GLY A 432 18.14 6.46 -16.98
CA GLY A 432 19.50 6.87 -16.62
C GLY A 432 19.69 8.38 -16.38
N TYR A 433 18.68 9.23 -16.61
CA TYR A 433 18.67 10.66 -16.28
C TYR A 433 17.60 11.01 -15.25
N GLY A 434 17.81 12.10 -14.52
CA GLY A 434 16.85 12.64 -13.56
C GLY A 434 16.99 14.15 -13.47
N PHE A 435 16.21 14.80 -12.61
CA PHE A 435 16.27 16.24 -12.41
C PHE A 435 17.07 16.63 -11.17
N ASP A 436 17.42 17.92 -11.05
CA ASP A 436 18.32 18.43 -10.03
C ASP A 436 17.69 18.61 -8.63
N ASP A 437 16.38 18.35 -8.48
CA ASP A 437 15.73 18.15 -7.17
C ASP A 437 16.36 16.99 -6.38
N MET A 438 16.94 16.01 -7.08
CA MET A 438 17.66 14.89 -6.49
C MET A 438 18.86 15.33 -5.61
N TRP A 439 19.42 16.53 -5.77
CA TRP A 439 20.51 17.01 -4.91
C TRP A 439 20.10 17.14 -3.44
N ASP A 440 18.84 17.50 -3.15
CA ASP A 440 18.31 17.57 -1.78
C ASP A 440 18.28 16.17 -1.13
N THR A 441 17.90 15.15 -1.91
CA THR A 441 17.90 13.74 -1.51
C THR A 441 19.34 13.22 -1.32
N VAL A 442 20.27 13.52 -2.23
CA VAL A 442 21.69 13.11 -2.15
C VAL A 442 22.38 13.69 -0.90
N GLU A 443 22.18 14.98 -0.62
CA GLU A 443 22.76 15.63 0.56
C GLU A 443 22.14 15.11 1.86
N TYR A 444 20.89 14.67 1.83
CA TYR A 444 20.27 13.93 2.94
C TYR A 444 20.93 12.56 3.14
N TYR A 445 21.09 11.74 2.09
CA TYR A 445 21.71 10.41 2.21
C TYR A 445 23.16 10.49 2.70
N ARG A 446 23.93 11.48 2.22
CA ARG A 446 25.29 11.76 2.71
C ARG A 446 25.34 12.00 4.21
N LYS A 447 24.38 12.75 4.76
CA LYS A 447 24.32 13.09 6.20
C LYS A 447 23.78 11.95 7.06
N ALA A 448 22.71 11.29 6.62
CA ALA A 448 21.98 10.32 7.43
C ALA A 448 22.57 8.90 7.38
N PHE A 449 23.15 8.51 6.25
CA PHE A 449 23.68 7.17 6.01
C PHE A 449 25.20 7.15 5.76
N ASN A 450 25.88 8.29 5.90
CA ASN A 450 27.33 8.44 5.71
C ASN A 450 27.82 7.96 4.32
N VAL A 451 26.97 8.11 3.29
CA VAL A 451 27.27 7.71 1.91
C VAL A 451 28.26 8.70 1.28
N SER A 452 29.32 8.18 0.65
CA SER A 452 30.27 9.01 -0.10
C SER A 452 29.66 9.46 -1.43
N VAL A 453 29.59 10.77 -1.66
CA VAL A 453 29.00 11.37 -2.86
C VAL A 453 30.10 11.70 -3.87
N THR A 454 29.98 11.13 -5.06
CA THR A 454 30.79 11.41 -6.25
C THR A 454 29.87 11.57 -7.45
N SER A 455 30.39 12.05 -8.59
CA SER A 455 29.64 12.11 -9.86
C SER A 455 29.14 10.76 -10.35
N GLU A 456 29.76 9.66 -9.89
CA GLU A 456 29.49 8.27 -10.25
C GLU A 456 28.73 7.49 -9.15
N THR A 457 28.44 8.10 -7.99
CA THR A 457 27.70 7.41 -6.92
C THR A 457 26.28 7.12 -7.41
N LYS A 458 25.89 5.85 -7.38
CA LYS A 458 24.56 5.41 -7.82
C LYS A 458 23.54 5.50 -6.69
N TYR A 459 22.36 5.99 -7.02
CA TYR A 459 21.17 6.01 -6.19
C TYR A 459 20.04 5.30 -6.92
N GLY A 460 19.08 4.74 -6.20
CA GLY A 460 17.85 4.25 -6.80
C GLY A 460 16.94 5.41 -7.17
N VAL A 461 16.30 5.34 -8.33
CA VAL A 461 15.14 6.16 -8.67
C VAL A 461 14.13 5.36 -9.50
N HIS A 462 12.85 5.66 -9.27
CA HIS A 462 11.69 5.08 -9.93
C HIS A 462 10.72 6.22 -10.30
N GLY A 463 9.72 5.95 -11.13
CA GLY A 463 8.74 6.94 -11.58
C GLY A 463 8.84 7.29 -13.06
N TYR A 464 9.69 6.61 -13.82
CA TYR A 464 9.78 6.75 -15.27
C TYR A 464 8.52 6.23 -15.98
N ASP A 465 8.57 6.17 -17.31
CA ASP A 465 7.53 5.57 -18.14
C ASP A 465 7.22 4.12 -17.72
N ASN A 466 5.93 3.78 -17.64
CA ASN A 466 5.42 2.48 -17.23
C ASN A 466 5.59 1.37 -18.29
N GLU A 467 5.97 1.70 -19.53
CA GLU A 467 6.37 0.72 -20.56
C GLU A 467 7.82 0.22 -20.42
N LEU A 468 8.63 0.80 -19.52
CA LEU A 468 10.03 0.42 -19.35
C LEU A 468 10.13 -0.87 -18.51
N PRO A 469 10.73 -1.97 -19.02
CA PRO A 469 10.78 -3.25 -18.31
C PRO A 469 11.43 -3.21 -16.91
N ILE A 470 12.31 -2.24 -16.66
CA ILE A 470 12.95 -2.03 -15.36
C ILE A 470 12.03 -1.38 -14.31
N MET A 471 10.93 -0.76 -14.74
CA MET A 471 9.86 -0.21 -13.90
C MET A 471 8.71 -1.21 -13.63
N HIS A 472 8.73 -2.38 -14.27
CA HIS A 472 7.68 -3.38 -14.17
C HIS A 472 7.71 -4.12 -12.81
N PRO A 473 6.60 -4.11 -12.04
CA PRO A 473 6.47 -4.87 -10.80
C PRO A 473 6.19 -6.37 -11.00
N ILE A 474 6.35 -7.13 -9.91
CA ILE A 474 6.08 -8.57 -9.84
C ILE A 474 4.61 -8.89 -9.61
N PHE A 475 4.21 -10.12 -9.97
CA PHE A 475 2.99 -10.75 -9.50
C PHE A 475 3.11 -12.28 -9.43
N PHE A 476 2.75 -12.85 -8.28
CA PHE A 476 2.43 -14.26 -8.14
C PHE A 476 1.37 -14.49 -7.05
N GLY A 477 0.57 -15.52 -7.20
CA GLY A 477 -0.52 -15.88 -6.30
C GLY A 477 -0.54 -17.36 -5.95
N TYR A 478 -0.88 -17.68 -4.71
CA TYR A 478 -1.00 -19.07 -4.24
C TYR A 478 -2.16 -19.19 -3.24
N GLY A 479 -3.03 -20.19 -3.42
CA GLY A 479 -4.19 -20.41 -2.56
C GLY A 479 -5.26 -21.30 -3.18
N PRO A 480 -6.28 -21.69 -2.40
CA PRO A 480 -7.32 -22.65 -2.80
C PRO A 480 -8.20 -22.17 -3.95
N ARG A 481 -8.33 -20.85 -4.17
CA ARG A 481 -9.13 -20.24 -5.27
C ARG A 481 -8.27 -19.67 -6.40
N ILE A 482 -6.95 -19.85 -6.34
CA ILE A 482 -5.99 -19.46 -7.37
C ILE A 482 -5.57 -20.72 -8.16
N ARG A 483 -5.30 -20.61 -9.46
CA ARG A 483 -4.80 -21.74 -10.25
C ARG A 483 -3.38 -22.12 -9.82
N GLU A 484 -3.11 -23.42 -9.84
CA GLU A 484 -1.77 -23.96 -9.60
C GLU A 484 -1.01 -24.11 -10.93
N ARG A 485 0.32 -24.04 -10.85
CA ARG A 485 1.29 -24.25 -11.96
C ARG A 485 0.92 -23.52 -13.25
N THR A 486 0.42 -22.29 -13.13
CA THR A 486 -0.13 -21.52 -14.24
C THR A 486 0.72 -20.27 -14.50
N THR A 487 1.15 -20.10 -15.76
CA THR A 487 1.68 -18.82 -16.25
C THR A 487 0.52 -18.06 -16.89
N VAL A 488 0.33 -16.79 -16.52
CA VAL A 488 -0.61 -15.89 -17.19
C VAL A 488 0.13 -14.80 -17.94
N GLU A 489 -0.51 -14.27 -18.99
CA GLU A 489 -0.02 -13.10 -19.70
C GLU A 489 0.07 -11.88 -18.75
N PRO A 490 1.01 -10.95 -18.97
CA PRO A 490 1.05 -9.69 -18.24
C PRO A 490 -0.28 -8.94 -18.32
N PHE A 491 -0.75 -8.44 -17.19
CA PHE A 491 -2.02 -7.69 -17.04
C PHE A 491 -1.80 -6.39 -16.26
N ASP A 492 -2.81 -5.52 -16.23
CA ASP A 492 -2.69 -4.16 -15.71
C ASP A 492 -2.96 -4.11 -14.19
N THR A 493 -2.24 -3.26 -13.45
CA THR A 493 -2.42 -3.18 -11.97
C THR A 493 -3.81 -2.74 -11.54
N VAL A 494 -4.55 -2.04 -12.41
CA VAL A 494 -5.96 -1.70 -12.21
C VAL A 494 -6.89 -2.91 -12.28
N ASP A 495 -6.50 -3.99 -12.97
CA ASP A 495 -7.30 -5.22 -13.07
C ASP A 495 -7.33 -6.00 -11.74
N LEU A 496 -6.35 -5.76 -10.86
CA LEU A 496 -6.24 -6.41 -9.56
C LEU A 496 -7.48 -6.19 -8.67
N TYR A 497 -8.18 -5.06 -8.83
CA TYR A 497 -9.41 -4.82 -8.08
C TYR A 497 -10.49 -5.87 -8.40
N TYR A 498 -10.63 -6.25 -9.68
CA TYR A 498 -11.51 -7.36 -10.08
C TYR A 498 -11.05 -8.68 -9.48
N LEU A 499 -9.75 -8.97 -9.50
CA LEU A 499 -9.20 -10.18 -8.89
C LEU A 499 -9.48 -10.25 -7.39
N PHE A 500 -9.35 -9.13 -6.66
CA PHE A 500 -9.68 -9.06 -5.24
C PHE A 500 -11.17 -9.28 -4.99
N CYS A 501 -12.04 -8.68 -5.82
CA CYS A 501 -13.49 -8.87 -5.73
C CYS A 501 -13.88 -10.33 -5.93
N GLU A 502 -13.36 -11.00 -6.96
CA GLU A 502 -13.64 -12.40 -7.26
C GLU A 502 -13.17 -13.35 -6.14
N LEU A 503 -11.97 -13.10 -5.59
CA LEU A 503 -11.42 -13.90 -4.48
C LEU A 503 -12.19 -13.70 -3.16
N LEU A 504 -12.76 -12.51 -2.93
CA LEU A 504 -13.60 -12.19 -1.76
C LEU A 504 -15.10 -12.49 -1.97
N GLY A 505 -15.57 -12.71 -3.19
CA GLY A 505 -16.98 -12.87 -3.52
C GLY A 505 -17.79 -11.56 -3.51
N LEU A 506 -17.15 -10.44 -3.86
CA LEU A 506 -17.75 -9.10 -3.91
C LEU A 506 -18.19 -8.73 -5.33
N ASP A 507 -19.30 -7.99 -5.44
CA ASP A 507 -19.71 -7.35 -6.70
C ASP A 507 -18.81 -6.13 -6.97
N ALA A 508 -18.11 -6.14 -8.11
CA ALA A 508 -17.20 -5.07 -8.51
C ALA A 508 -17.98 -3.80 -8.93
N PRO A 509 -17.54 -2.58 -8.55
CA PRO A 509 -18.15 -1.32 -8.99
C PRO A 509 -18.13 -1.13 -10.51
N TYR A 510 -19.08 -0.35 -11.03
CA TYR A 510 -19.22 -0.11 -12.48
C TYR A 510 -18.18 0.89 -13.05
N TYR A 511 -17.42 1.58 -12.20
CA TYR A 511 -16.53 2.69 -12.58
C TYR A 511 -15.08 2.25 -12.85
N LEU A 512 -14.76 0.96 -12.70
CA LEU A 512 -13.38 0.47 -12.78
C LEU A 512 -12.82 0.62 -14.20
N ASP A 513 -11.54 1.02 -14.31
CA ASP A 513 -10.79 1.03 -15.57
C ASP A 513 -10.22 -0.34 -15.92
N GLY A 514 -10.00 -1.17 -14.89
CA GLY A 514 -9.51 -2.54 -15.05
C GLY A 514 -10.48 -3.43 -15.82
N LYS A 515 -10.00 -4.58 -16.28
CA LYS A 515 -10.76 -5.54 -17.09
C LYS A 515 -10.77 -6.90 -16.45
N ARG A 516 -11.98 -7.38 -16.15
CA ARG A 516 -12.21 -8.70 -15.55
C ARG A 516 -11.59 -9.81 -16.40
N GLU A 517 -11.64 -9.69 -17.72
CA GLU A 517 -11.18 -10.70 -18.68
C GLU A 517 -9.69 -11.02 -18.52
N HIS A 518 -8.89 -10.04 -18.13
CA HIS A 518 -7.45 -10.19 -17.93
C HIS A 518 -7.11 -11.11 -16.74
N ILE A 519 -7.95 -11.12 -15.69
CA ILE A 519 -7.68 -11.84 -14.43
C ILE A 519 -8.35 -13.22 -14.34
N VAL A 520 -9.25 -13.58 -15.26
CA VAL A 520 -9.93 -14.90 -15.27
C VAL A 520 -8.93 -16.05 -15.33
N ALA A 521 -7.77 -15.85 -15.97
CA ALA A 521 -6.72 -16.85 -16.05
C ALA A 521 -6.04 -17.18 -14.70
N VAL A 522 -6.16 -16.30 -13.70
CA VAL A 522 -5.61 -16.49 -12.34
C VAL A 522 -6.56 -17.31 -11.45
N LEU A 523 -7.87 -17.18 -11.66
CA LEU A 523 -8.90 -17.78 -10.81
C LEU A 523 -9.07 -19.27 -11.09
N ARG A 524 -9.08 -20.10 -10.04
CA ARG A 524 -9.46 -21.51 -10.16
C ARG A 524 -10.90 -21.59 -10.66
N ASN A 525 -11.16 -22.41 -11.68
CA ASN A 525 -12.54 -22.68 -12.08
C ASN A 525 -13.17 -23.55 -10.98
N ASP A 526 -14.11 -22.99 -10.23
CA ASP A 526 -14.88 -23.69 -9.19
C ASP A 526 -15.94 -24.64 -9.79
N SER A 527 -15.73 -25.16 -11.01
CA SER A 527 -16.46 -26.31 -11.56
C SER A 527 -16.00 -27.61 -10.88
N ARG A 528 -16.31 -27.71 -9.58
CA ARG A 528 -16.62 -29.00 -8.96
C ARG A 528 -18.01 -29.39 -9.46
N ASP A 529 -18.07 -29.87 -10.70
CA ASP A 529 -19.17 -30.74 -11.09
C ASP A 529 -19.00 -32.02 -10.26
N ASP A 530 -20.05 -32.44 -9.54
CA ASP A 530 -20.07 -33.66 -8.71
C ASP A 530 -20.16 -34.94 -9.59
N ASP A 531 -19.43 -34.97 -10.70
CA ASP A 531 -19.47 -35.99 -11.77
C ASP A 531 -18.35 -37.05 -11.66
N ASP A 532 -17.74 -37.20 -10.48
CA ASP A 532 -16.84 -38.32 -10.14
C ASP A 532 -17.58 -39.49 -9.44
N ASP A 533 -18.88 -39.63 -9.70
CA ASP A 533 -19.66 -40.85 -9.43
C ASP A 533 -19.52 -41.82 -10.64
N ASP A 534 -18.31 -42.36 -10.86
CA ASP A 534 -18.07 -43.54 -11.70
C ASP A 534 -18.21 -44.83 -10.86
N PRO A 535 -19.31 -45.60 -10.98
CA PRO A 535 -19.50 -46.84 -10.26
C PRO A 535 -18.80 -48.04 -10.94
N SER A 536 -17.58 -47.89 -11.50
CA SER A 536 -16.93 -48.98 -12.25
C SER A 536 -15.38 -49.06 -12.25
N GLY A 537 -14.70 -48.98 -11.09
CA GLY A 537 -13.23 -49.11 -11.07
C GLY A 537 -12.54 -49.65 -9.80
N THR A 538 -12.54 -50.97 -9.57
CA THR A 538 -11.72 -51.59 -8.52
C THR A 538 -10.21 -51.51 -8.82
N SER A 539 -9.46 -50.74 -8.03
CA SER A 539 -7.99 -50.89 -7.94
C SER A 539 -7.44 -50.44 -6.58
N ALA A 540 -7.28 -51.38 -5.66
CA ALA A 540 -6.51 -51.14 -4.44
C ALA A 540 -5.03 -50.88 -4.78
N ARG A 541 -4.47 -49.77 -4.29
CA ARG A 541 -3.01 -49.55 -4.30
C ARG A 541 -2.43 -49.58 -2.89
N THR A 542 -1.87 -50.73 -2.58
CA THR A 542 -1.11 -51.06 -1.38
C THR A 542 0.06 -50.09 -1.16
N VAL A 543 0.25 -49.64 0.08
CA VAL A 543 1.47 -48.95 0.50
C VAL A 543 2.65 -49.92 0.43
N THR A 544 3.78 -49.52 -0.15
CA THR A 544 5.03 -50.28 -0.04
C THR A 544 6.23 -49.35 0.13
N LEU A 545 6.94 -49.56 1.24
CA LEU A 545 8.23 -48.97 1.59
C LEU A 545 9.38 -49.89 1.17
N MET A 546 10.61 -49.36 1.21
CA MET A 546 11.87 -49.94 0.67
C MET A 546 12.03 -49.77 -0.86
N GLY A 547 13.25 -49.64 -1.40
CA GLY A 547 14.56 -49.60 -0.76
C GLY A 547 15.68 -49.31 -1.77
N LYS A 548 16.88 -48.99 -1.26
CA LYS A 548 18.05 -48.56 -2.04
C LYS A 548 18.45 -49.53 -3.17
N THR A 549 18.88 -48.99 -4.31
CA THR A 549 19.90 -49.63 -5.17
C THR A 549 20.77 -48.56 -5.84
N LYS A 550 22.08 -48.82 -5.94
CA LYS A 550 23.05 -48.03 -6.71
C LYS A 550 23.13 -48.58 -8.14
N GLN A 551 23.33 -47.71 -9.13
CA GLN A 551 24.25 -48.00 -10.24
C GLN A 551 24.80 -46.69 -10.85
N GLU A 552 26.00 -46.78 -11.44
CA GLU A 552 26.78 -45.64 -11.95
C GLU A 552 26.75 -45.54 -13.49
N PHE A 553 27.42 -44.49 -14.00
CA PHE A 553 27.71 -44.17 -15.41
C PHE A 553 26.52 -43.59 -16.22
N THR A 554 26.70 -42.58 -17.09
CA THR A 554 27.92 -41.92 -17.61
C THR A 554 27.69 -40.41 -17.81
N LYS A 555 28.75 -39.60 -17.70
CA LYS A 555 28.71 -38.19 -18.13
C LYS A 555 28.64 -38.08 -19.66
N THR A 556 27.71 -37.29 -20.19
CA THR A 556 27.90 -36.55 -21.44
C THR A 556 27.40 -35.12 -21.27
N SER A 557 28.18 -34.16 -21.74
CA SER A 557 27.93 -32.73 -21.59
C SER A 557 27.92 -32.06 -22.95
N ASN A 558 26.81 -31.43 -23.33
CA ASN A 558 26.71 -30.61 -24.53
C ASN A 558 26.26 -29.19 -24.16
N LEU A 559 27.24 -28.27 -24.13
CA LEU A 559 27.05 -26.82 -24.10
C LEU A 559 27.71 -26.25 -25.36
N PRO A 560 27.00 -25.54 -26.24
CA PRO A 560 27.62 -24.94 -27.42
C PRO A 560 28.39 -23.67 -27.04
N LYS A 561 29.69 -23.65 -27.34
CA LYS A 561 30.52 -22.43 -27.35
C LYS A 561 30.43 -21.76 -28.72
N PHE A 562 30.00 -20.50 -28.78
CA PHE A 562 30.32 -19.64 -29.92
C PHE A 562 31.53 -18.76 -29.62
N LYS A 563 32.41 -18.63 -30.62
CA LYS A 563 33.72 -17.97 -30.50
C LYS A 563 33.59 -16.46 -30.75
N GLY A 564 34.26 -15.66 -29.93
CA GLY A 564 34.67 -14.33 -30.34
C GLY A 564 35.76 -14.40 -31.41
N ASN A 565 35.79 -13.43 -32.32
CA ASN A 565 36.81 -13.31 -33.36
C ASN A 565 37.51 -11.95 -33.20
N SER A 566 38.84 -11.92 -33.16
CA SER A 566 39.64 -10.72 -32.96
C SER A 566 40.75 -10.57 -34.02
N ASN A 567 41.16 -9.32 -34.24
CA ASN A 567 42.32 -8.82 -34.99
C ASN A 567 42.09 -8.36 -36.45
N VAL A 568 42.26 -7.05 -36.68
CA VAL A 568 43.37 -6.39 -37.44
C VAL A 568 43.50 -4.98 -36.80
N LYS A 569 44.59 -4.61 -36.12
CA LYS A 569 45.78 -3.83 -36.58
C LYS A 569 45.43 -2.59 -37.45
N ALA A 570 46.09 -1.44 -37.32
CA ALA A 570 47.33 -1.09 -36.62
C ALA A 570 47.19 0.24 -35.84
#